data_AF-A0AA88T670-F1
#
_entry.id   AF-A0AA88T670-F1
#
_cell.length_a   1.000
_cell.length_b   1.000
_cell.length_c   1.000
_cell.angle_alpha   90.00
_cell.angle_beta   90.00
_cell.angle_gamma   90.00
#
_symmetry.space_group_name_H-M   'P 1'
#
loop_
_entity.id
_entity.type
_entity.pdbx_description
1 polymer ?
#
loop_
_entity_poly.entity_id
_entity_poly.type
_entity_poly.pdbx_seq_one_letter_code
_entity_poly.pdbx_strand_id
1 'polypeptide(L)'
;MSKNILCVIFIVSFLQTGISNNQISISVSQEGDNIILTCVLNGNDSLTQVNWEMVQGSNHTKLGIFHPRQGFHIFSEHSGNVKIQGQQPPQASSSLSFQREWKLSNLKESGRICCQFVTFPSGSMKQCTDISDAVITSVLISPAEPHDAGQKQGLFGQFGALTVGCILSLLFLTISIYTCRRCFCRRQVLEIQHVYTDQSMFSEMYTEEAREVQHTPSPSGFDPTKLYAKIKEDLYYGRLWKSYQGKARVAPQGCLAGIPYNLRQAMEAKFVDESEGLTFWLARPQDYEEVMAISHDIYQGNDYLPHRYHTWMTEHDRVVIIGRRNGKLVALDSALVVDGGQTVVLEGLRVCPSERGHGVAGVIQRVTDSYIKHVYPSVTTKRLTRNDNPGPEKLSKFTFLACRAILSLCGDAESFEGFVSGLKSKLENTEKSNGTYSNHQKLFVLKDSYQLKTLVLDTDLSLRLQLPGGAIIQDWQPLKPMESNLEILERRNLTWLVDCVNEKTMFMSFHTPPYPVPFSGGSLRFNIDMFGTDVSIARKALIAHLEQILEEIHGTVLVHIYMPQTFWEDMRQFCDGDDGVRQHRDYGEQLFLEKEM
;
A
#
# COMPACT_ATOMS: atom_id res chain seq x y z
N MET A 1 14.03 2.90 42.90
CA MET A 1 13.96 3.88 41.81
C MET A 1 12.54 4.46 41.83
N SER A 2 12.37 5.79 41.77
CA SER A 2 11.02 6.40 41.80
C SER A 2 10.30 6.17 40.46
N LYS A 3 8.98 5.89 40.48
CA LYS A 3 8.16 5.72 39.26
C LYS A 3 8.33 6.90 38.29
N ASN A 4 8.48 8.12 38.82
CA ASN A 4 8.59 9.34 38.02
C ASN A 4 9.89 9.37 37.18
N ILE A 5 10.99 8.83 37.69
CA ILE A 5 12.27 8.76 36.94
C ILE A 5 12.17 7.72 35.82
N LEU A 6 11.48 6.60 36.08
CA LEU A 6 11.24 5.58 35.05
C LEU A 6 10.37 6.14 33.92
N CYS A 7 9.29 6.87 34.24
CA CYS A 7 8.47 7.55 33.23
C CYS A 7 9.26 8.57 32.40
N VAL A 8 10.12 9.40 33.02
CA VAL A 8 10.94 10.37 32.27
C VAL A 8 11.92 9.68 31.32
N ILE A 9 12.59 8.60 31.76
CA ILE A 9 13.49 7.83 30.89
C ILE A 9 12.73 7.16 29.74
N PHE A 10 11.53 6.60 30.02
CA PHE A 10 10.67 6.05 28.97
C PHE A 10 10.21 7.13 27.97
N ILE A 11 9.78 8.30 28.43
CA ILE A 11 9.38 9.42 27.55
C ILE A 11 10.56 9.87 26.67
N VAL A 12 11.78 10.00 27.23
CA VAL A 12 12.96 10.42 26.46
C VAL A 12 13.41 9.35 25.44
N SER A 13 13.32 8.05 25.79
CA SER A 13 13.67 6.96 24.86
C SER A 13 12.60 6.71 23.78
N PHE A 14 11.32 6.94 24.08
CA PHE A 14 10.26 7.01 23.06
C PHE A 14 10.40 8.23 22.15
N LEU A 15 10.86 9.38 22.67
CA LEU A 15 11.17 10.54 21.83
C LEU A 15 12.38 10.29 20.91
N GLN A 16 13.40 9.55 21.35
CA GLN A 16 14.56 9.23 20.51
C GLN A 16 14.28 8.19 19.42
N THR A 17 13.29 7.31 19.59
CA THR A 17 12.95 6.26 18.60
C THR A 17 12.04 6.73 17.47
N GLY A 18 11.54 7.97 17.52
CA GLY A 18 10.77 8.62 16.45
C GLY A 18 11.51 9.73 15.69
N ILE A 19 12.77 10.04 16.03
CA ILE A 19 13.55 11.06 15.33
C ILE A 19 14.31 10.41 14.18
N SER A 20 13.85 10.64 12.96
CA SER A 20 14.65 10.34 11.78
C SER A 20 15.89 11.24 11.77
N ASN A 21 17.09 10.68 11.62
CA ASN A 21 18.34 11.45 11.48
C ASN A 21 18.48 12.15 10.11
N ASN A 22 17.35 12.44 9.46
CA ASN A 22 17.29 13.07 8.16
C ASN A 22 17.32 14.59 8.31
N GLN A 23 18.16 15.26 7.52
CA GLN A 23 18.27 16.71 7.50
C GLN A 23 18.38 17.20 6.06
N ILE A 24 17.53 18.18 5.72
CA ILE A 24 17.62 18.89 4.44
C ILE A 24 18.53 20.10 4.61
N SER A 25 19.66 20.10 3.90
CA SER A 25 20.43 21.32 3.66
C SER A 25 19.92 22.00 2.38
N ILE A 26 19.84 23.33 2.40
CA ILE A 26 19.57 24.15 1.21
C ILE A 26 20.77 25.07 1.00
N SER A 27 21.20 25.18 -0.26
CA SER A 27 22.31 26.01 -0.70
C SER A 27 21.87 26.87 -1.88
N VAL A 28 22.48 28.05 -2.01
CA VAL A 28 22.22 29.01 -3.07
C VAL A 28 23.53 29.25 -3.80
N SER A 29 23.54 29.09 -5.12
CA SER A 29 24.63 29.47 -6.00
C SER A 29 24.11 30.34 -7.14
N GLN A 30 25.02 31.00 -7.86
CA GLN A 30 24.70 31.82 -9.02
C GLN A 30 25.64 31.48 -10.17
N GLU A 31 25.09 31.27 -11.36
CA GLU A 31 25.82 30.98 -12.60
C GLU A 31 25.32 31.91 -13.71
N GLY A 32 26.11 32.94 -14.03
CA GLY A 32 25.65 34.05 -14.87
C GLY A 32 24.46 34.77 -14.22
N ASP A 33 23.37 34.97 -14.95
CA ASP A 33 22.12 35.53 -14.41
C ASP A 33 21.14 34.46 -13.85
N ASN A 34 21.53 33.18 -13.84
CA ASN A 34 20.74 32.13 -13.22
C ASN A 34 21.08 32.02 -11.74
N ILE A 35 20.05 32.03 -10.90
CA ILE A 35 20.12 31.64 -9.50
C ILE A 35 19.79 30.15 -9.44
N ILE A 36 20.60 29.38 -8.71
CA ILE A 36 20.42 27.94 -8.53
C ILE A 36 20.28 27.66 -7.04
N LEU A 37 19.15 27.07 -6.67
CA LEU A 37 18.92 26.51 -5.35
C LEU A 37 19.17 25.02 -5.42
N THR A 38 20.01 24.48 -4.54
CA THR A 38 20.24 23.04 -4.42
C THR A 38 19.91 22.58 -3.01
N CYS A 39 18.97 21.64 -2.92
CA CYS A 39 18.64 20.96 -1.68
C CYS A 39 19.18 19.54 -1.69
N VAL A 40 19.74 19.11 -0.55
CA VAL A 40 20.31 17.78 -0.35
C VAL A 40 19.68 17.14 0.88
N LEU A 41 19.19 15.91 0.73
CA LEU A 41 18.78 15.06 1.84
C LEU A 41 20.01 14.33 2.39
N ASN A 42 20.38 14.68 3.62
CA ASN A 42 21.37 13.94 4.40
C ASN A 42 20.59 12.98 5.29
N GLY A 43 20.83 11.68 5.18
CA GLY A 43 20.11 10.67 5.97
C GLY A 43 20.05 9.32 5.27
N ASN A 44 19.30 8.39 5.86
CA ASN A 44 19.19 7.00 5.39
C ASN A 44 17.83 6.71 4.73
N ASP A 45 16.91 7.67 4.75
CA ASP A 45 15.59 7.53 4.14
C ASP A 45 15.64 7.45 2.61
N SER A 46 14.72 6.68 2.05
CA SER A 46 14.51 6.64 0.60
C SER A 46 13.74 7.88 0.13
N LEU A 47 14.31 8.63 -0.82
CA LEU A 47 13.62 9.75 -1.47
C LEU A 47 12.53 9.21 -2.42
N THR A 48 11.28 9.63 -2.22
CA THR A 48 10.18 9.38 -3.16
C THR A 48 9.95 10.57 -4.10
N GLN A 49 9.87 11.79 -3.59
CA GLN A 49 9.54 12.99 -4.36
C GLN A 49 10.10 14.26 -3.71
N VAL A 50 10.54 15.24 -4.49
CA VAL A 50 10.84 16.60 -4.04
C VAL A 50 9.85 17.56 -4.67
N ASN A 51 9.15 18.34 -3.85
CA ASN A 51 8.27 19.42 -4.30
C ASN A 51 9.00 20.76 -4.12
N TRP A 52 9.00 21.58 -5.16
CA TRP A 52 9.49 22.96 -5.12
C TRP A 52 8.31 23.93 -5.07
N GLU A 53 8.34 24.84 -4.10
CA GLU A 53 7.28 25.82 -3.88
C GLU A 53 7.84 27.21 -3.56
N MET A 54 7.12 28.24 -3.98
CA MET A 54 7.31 29.62 -3.58
C MET A 54 6.27 29.98 -2.52
N VAL A 55 6.71 30.53 -1.39
CA VAL A 55 5.89 30.90 -0.24
C VAL A 55 5.93 32.41 -0.05
N GLN A 56 4.77 33.07 -0.07
CA GLN A 56 4.63 34.52 0.13
C GLN A 56 3.49 34.78 1.13
N GLY A 57 3.84 35.07 2.38
CA GLY A 57 2.86 35.15 3.46
C GLY A 57 2.17 33.79 3.67
N SER A 58 0.85 33.76 3.52
CA SER A 58 0.02 32.54 3.54
C SER A 58 -0.12 31.85 2.17
N ASN A 59 0.39 32.43 1.09
CA ASN A 59 0.22 31.89 -0.25
C ASN A 59 1.36 30.93 -0.61
N HIS A 60 1.00 29.72 -1.01
CA HIS A 60 1.93 28.67 -1.47
C HIS A 60 1.69 28.41 -2.96
N THR A 61 2.71 28.65 -3.79
CA THR A 61 2.68 28.43 -5.24
C THR A 61 3.63 27.30 -5.59
N LYS A 62 3.14 26.20 -6.18
CA LYS A 62 4.00 25.09 -6.60
C LYS A 62 4.75 25.47 -7.87
N LEU A 63 6.08 25.39 -7.85
CA LEU A 63 6.96 25.71 -8.98
C LEU A 63 7.17 24.47 -9.86
N GLY A 64 7.30 23.31 -9.23
CA GLY A 64 7.42 22.02 -9.91
C GLY A 64 7.78 20.91 -8.93
N ILE A 65 8.03 19.72 -9.48
CA ILE A 65 8.39 18.53 -8.73
C ILE A 65 9.55 17.79 -9.39
N PHE A 66 10.27 16.99 -8.60
CA PHE A 66 11.22 15.97 -9.04
C PHE A 66 10.86 14.63 -8.39
N HIS A 67 10.76 13.56 -9.18
CA HIS A 67 10.59 12.20 -8.71
C HIS A 67 11.72 11.35 -9.30
N PRO A 68 12.60 10.70 -8.50
CA PRO A 68 13.86 10.16 -8.99
C PRO A 68 13.74 9.17 -10.17
N ARG A 69 12.70 8.34 -10.18
CA ARG A 69 12.42 7.37 -11.26
C ARG A 69 11.46 7.86 -12.37
N GLN A 70 10.86 9.04 -12.24
CA GLN A 70 9.82 9.54 -13.16
C GLN A 70 10.16 10.92 -13.76
N GLY A 71 11.33 11.48 -13.45
CA GLY A 71 11.78 12.77 -13.96
C GLY A 71 11.18 13.94 -13.17
N PHE A 72 10.88 15.04 -13.87
CA PHE A 72 10.39 16.28 -13.26
C PHE A 72 9.17 16.82 -14.02
N HIS A 73 8.38 17.65 -13.34
CA HIS A 73 7.32 18.43 -13.97
C HIS A 73 7.36 19.85 -13.43
N ILE A 74 7.22 20.81 -14.33
CA ILE A 74 7.15 22.23 -14.04
C ILE A 74 5.74 22.66 -14.40
N PHE A 75 5.09 23.41 -13.51
CA PHE A 75 3.73 23.89 -13.75
C PHE A 75 3.72 24.87 -14.92
N SER A 76 2.63 24.90 -15.69
CA SER A 76 2.51 25.64 -16.96
C SER A 76 2.87 27.12 -16.85
N GLU A 77 2.53 27.77 -15.74
CA GLU A 77 2.81 29.17 -15.41
C GLU A 77 4.31 29.46 -15.25
N HIS A 78 5.13 28.43 -15.06
CA HIS A 78 6.56 28.51 -14.79
C HIS A 78 7.41 27.83 -15.87
N SER A 79 6.78 27.23 -16.88
CA SER A 79 7.45 26.57 -18.01
C SER A 79 8.37 27.55 -18.75
N GLY A 80 9.61 27.12 -19.00
CA GLY A 80 10.66 27.96 -19.61
C GLY A 80 11.36 28.93 -18.65
N ASN A 81 10.67 29.38 -17.59
CA ASN A 81 11.20 30.34 -16.61
C ASN A 81 12.01 29.68 -15.48
N VAL A 82 11.60 28.48 -15.08
CA VAL A 82 12.31 27.66 -14.09
C VAL A 82 12.76 26.34 -14.72
N LYS A 83 13.82 25.72 -14.17
CA LYS A 83 14.28 24.38 -14.53
C LYS A 83 14.55 23.58 -13.26
N ILE A 84 14.19 22.30 -13.27
CA ILE A 84 14.42 21.37 -12.17
C ILE A 84 15.38 20.28 -12.61
N GLN A 85 16.33 19.94 -11.74
CA GLN A 85 17.21 18.79 -11.86
C GLN A 85 17.20 17.99 -10.55
N GLY A 86 17.73 16.78 -10.56
CA GLY A 86 17.92 15.99 -9.34
C GLY A 86 18.76 14.73 -9.59
N GLN A 87 19.33 14.23 -8.51
CA GLN A 87 20.24 13.08 -8.47
C GLN A 87 19.88 12.19 -7.27
N GLN A 88 20.25 10.91 -7.31
CA GLN A 88 19.90 9.94 -6.27
C GLN A 88 21.10 9.28 -5.57
N PRO A 89 22.19 8.90 -6.27
CA PRO A 89 23.40 8.35 -5.62
C PRO A 89 24.57 9.36 -5.64
N PRO A 90 25.39 9.48 -4.57
CA PRO A 90 25.27 8.82 -3.26
C PRO A 90 24.40 9.58 -2.25
N GLN A 91 24.02 10.83 -2.54
CA GLN A 91 23.05 11.61 -1.75
C GLN A 91 21.91 12.06 -2.65
N ALA A 92 20.69 11.97 -2.14
CA ALA A 92 19.50 12.40 -2.87
C ALA A 92 19.41 13.94 -2.87
N SER A 93 19.42 14.54 -4.06
CA SER A 93 19.40 15.99 -4.23
C SER A 93 18.41 16.42 -5.31
N SER A 94 17.94 17.65 -5.20
CA SER A 94 17.23 18.33 -6.27
C SER A 94 17.72 19.77 -6.34
N SER A 95 17.74 20.33 -7.56
CA SER A 95 18.06 21.72 -7.79
C SER A 95 16.97 22.41 -8.60
N LEU A 96 16.63 23.64 -8.22
CA LEU A 96 15.75 24.55 -8.95
C LEU A 96 16.59 25.73 -9.44
N SER A 97 16.56 26.01 -10.73
CA SER A 97 17.23 27.17 -11.33
C SER A 97 16.24 28.08 -12.06
N PHE A 98 16.48 29.39 -11.99
CA PHE A 98 15.65 30.43 -12.59
C PHE A 98 16.46 31.72 -12.79
N GLN A 99 16.01 32.58 -13.69
CA GLN A 99 16.70 33.85 -13.97
C GLN A 99 16.42 34.91 -12.89
N ARG A 100 17.38 35.81 -12.67
CA ARG A 100 17.24 36.98 -11.77
C ARG A 100 16.04 37.86 -12.12
N GLU A 101 15.72 38.04 -13.41
CA GLU A 101 14.54 38.79 -13.86
C GLU A 101 13.22 38.12 -13.44
N TRP A 102 13.15 36.79 -13.51
CA TRP A 102 12.00 36.03 -13.03
C TRP A 102 11.81 36.21 -11.51
N LYS A 103 12.91 36.17 -10.74
CA LYS A 103 12.87 36.50 -9.30
C LYS A 103 12.30 37.89 -9.07
N LEU A 104 12.81 38.92 -9.76
CA LEU A 104 12.39 40.31 -9.56
C LEU A 104 10.90 40.56 -9.89
N SER A 105 10.34 39.80 -10.83
CA SER A 105 8.94 39.91 -11.26
C SER A 105 7.96 39.04 -10.46
N ASN A 106 8.42 37.96 -9.81
CA ASN A 106 7.56 36.98 -9.15
C ASN A 106 7.76 36.91 -7.62
N LEU A 107 8.96 37.08 -7.09
CA LEU A 107 9.26 37.09 -5.65
C LEU A 107 9.26 38.51 -5.08
N LYS A 108 8.39 38.76 -4.11
CA LYS A 108 8.46 39.94 -3.23
C LYS A 108 9.61 39.79 -2.24
N GLU A 109 10.05 40.87 -1.60
CA GLU A 109 11.19 40.88 -0.66
C GLU A 109 11.07 39.90 0.52
N SER A 110 9.85 39.54 0.93
CA SER A 110 9.56 38.54 1.98
C SER A 110 9.22 37.14 1.44
N GLY A 111 9.45 36.91 0.15
CA GLY A 111 9.20 35.63 -0.52
C GLY A 111 10.30 34.61 -0.26
N ARG A 112 9.90 33.40 0.10
CA ARG A 112 10.78 32.23 0.26
C ARG A 112 10.58 31.24 -0.87
N ILE A 113 11.64 30.53 -1.22
CA ILE A 113 11.51 29.27 -1.97
C ILE A 113 11.86 28.13 -1.03
N CYS A 114 11.05 27.07 -1.11
CA CYS A 114 11.20 25.89 -0.30
C CYS A 114 11.29 24.63 -1.16
N CYS A 115 12.04 23.67 -0.65
CA CYS A 115 12.07 22.29 -1.13
C CYS A 115 11.46 21.40 -0.03
N GLN A 116 10.45 20.63 -0.38
CA GLN A 116 9.83 19.61 0.47
C GLN A 116 10.21 18.23 -0.05
N PHE A 117 11.00 17.50 0.71
CA PHE A 117 11.34 16.11 0.44
C PHE A 117 10.27 15.22 1.07
N VAL A 118 9.64 14.40 0.24
CA VAL A 118 8.80 13.28 0.63
C VAL A 118 9.71 12.06 0.65
N THR A 119 9.79 11.40 1.79
CA THR A 119 10.68 10.26 2.02
C THR A 119 9.95 9.11 2.70
N PHE A 120 10.50 7.91 2.58
CA PHE A 120 10.03 6.74 3.31
C PHE A 120 11.18 6.15 4.15
N PRO A 121 10.95 5.82 5.44
CA PRO A 121 9.66 5.84 6.15
C PRO A 121 9.22 7.20 6.76
N SER A 122 10.06 8.24 6.75
CA SER A 122 9.89 9.41 7.63
C SER A 122 8.84 10.46 7.18
N GLY A 123 8.27 10.33 5.97
CA GLY A 123 7.22 11.22 5.49
C GLY A 123 7.75 12.52 4.87
N SER A 124 7.09 13.65 5.14
CA SER A 124 7.44 14.93 4.53
C SER A 124 8.30 15.80 5.43
N MET A 125 9.45 16.26 4.92
CA MET A 125 10.31 17.28 5.51
C MET A 125 10.45 18.47 4.57
N LYS A 126 10.53 19.69 5.09
CA LYS A 126 10.57 20.92 4.30
C LYS A 126 11.66 21.85 4.79
N GLN A 127 12.42 22.43 3.85
CA GLN A 127 13.41 23.46 4.11
C GLN A 127 13.17 24.66 3.18
N CYS A 128 13.37 25.87 3.69
CA CYS A 128 13.11 27.12 2.98
C CYS A 128 14.33 28.05 3.03
N THR A 129 14.49 28.90 2.02
CA THR A 129 15.46 29.99 2.03
C THR A 129 14.86 31.29 1.49
N ASP A 130 15.29 32.41 2.07
CA ASP A 130 14.96 33.76 1.63
C ASP A 130 15.91 34.18 0.50
N ILE A 131 15.36 34.66 -0.61
CA ILE A 131 16.17 35.04 -1.79
C ILE A 131 16.29 36.56 -1.85
N SER A 132 16.79 37.15 -0.76
CA SER A 132 17.09 38.58 -0.70
C SER A 132 18.34 38.89 -1.53
N ASP A 133 18.47 40.14 -2.02
CA ASP A 133 19.67 40.53 -2.76
C ASP A 133 20.93 40.51 -1.88
N ALA A 134 20.78 40.63 -0.57
CA ALA A 134 21.88 40.44 0.40
C ALA A 134 22.41 39.00 0.41
N VAL A 135 21.53 37.98 0.32
CA VAL A 135 21.94 36.56 0.24
C VAL A 135 22.59 36.23 -1.11
N ILE A 136 22.10 36.80 -2.20
CA ILE A 136 22.76 36.65 -3.51
C ILE A 136 24.14 37.35 -3.50
N THR A 137 24.23 38.52 -2.88
CA THR A 137 25.49 39.30 -2.80
C THR A 137 26.52 38.64 -1.89
N SER A 138 26.14 37.96 -0.80
CA SER A 138 27.10 37.23 0.03
C SER A 138 27.68 36.00 -0.67
N VAL A 139 26.91 35.33 -1.53
CA VAL A 139 27.42 34.24 -2.39
C VAL A 139 28.47 34.72 -3.38
N LEU A 140 28.33 35.95 -3.91
CA LEU A 140 29.32 36.58 -4.80
C LEU A 140 30.65 36.96 -4.11
N ILE A 141 30.72 36.93 -2.77
CA ILE A 141 31.86 37.41 -1.98
C ILE A 141 32.73 36.27 -1.42
N SER A 142 32.29 35.01 -1.50
CA SER A 142 33.05 33.89 -0.94
C SER A 142 33.87 33.14 -2.01
N PRO A 143 35.22 33.21 -1.99
CA PRO A 143 36.05 32.27 -2.74
C PRO A 143 35.92 30.87 -2.14
N ALA A 144 36.07 29.84 -2.96
CA ALA A 144 36.12 28.47 -2.49
C ALA A 144 37.46 28.16 -1.78
N GLU A 145 37.42 27.97 -0.46
CA GLU A 145 38.48 27.25 0.27
C GLU A 145 37.93 25.94 0.87
N PRO A 146 38.71 24.85 0.85
CA PRO A 146 38.29 23.56 1.37
C PRO A 146 38.43 23.52 2.91
N HIS A 147 37.31 23.53 3.62
CA HIS A 147 37.30 23.36 5.07
C HIS A 147 37.53 21.89 5.47
N ASP A 148 38.78 21.55 5.77
CA ASP A 148 39.13 20.39 6.60
C ASP A 148 38.86 20.71 8.08
N ALA A 149 37.99 19.94 8.73
CA ALA A 149 37.41 20.26 10.03
C ALA A 149 38.13 19.59 11.21
N GLY A 150 39.42 19.89 11.37
CA GLY A 150 40.22 19.46 12.53
C GLY A 150 39.84 20.18 13.84
N GLN A 151 38.81 19.70 14.55
CA GLN A 151 38.29 20.33 15.76
C GLN A 151 39.23 20.15 16.99
N LYS A 152 40.11 21.14 17.24
CA LYS A 152 40.88 21.22 18.50
C LYS A 152 40.00 21.63 19.67
N GLN A 153 39.65 20.67 20.55
CA GLN A 153 39.04 20.98 21.84
C GLN A 153 40.06 21.62 22.81
N GLY A 154 39.64 22.68 23.49
CA GLY A 154 40.49 23.41 24.44
C GLY A 154 40.76 22.67 25.75
N LEU A 155 41.96 22.85 26.29
CA LEU A 155 42.54 22.13 27.43
C LEU A 155 41.67 22.12 28.72
N PHE A 156 40.77 23.10 28.89
CA PHE A 156 39.87 23.17 30.05
C PHE A 156 38.66 22.21 29.98
N GLY A 157 38.28 21.72 28.80
CA GLY A 157 37.13 20.80 28.65
C GLY A 157 37.38 19.40 29.20
N GLN A 158 38.61 18.90 29.10
CA GLN A 158 38.95 17.52 29.49
C GLN A 158 38.89 17.29 31.02
N PHE A 159 39.28 18.28 31.83
CA PHE A 159 39.24 18.16 33.29
C PHE A 159 37.81 18.18 33.86
N GLY A 160 36.89 18.91 33.23
CA GLY A 160 35.46 18.90 33.59
C GLY A 160 34.79 17.55 33.30
N ALA A 161 35.07 16.96 32.13
CA ALA A 161 34.52 15.66 31.75
C ALA A 161 35.02 14.51 32.65
N LEU A 162 36.31 14.50 32.98
CA LEU A 162 36.92 13.46 33.83
C LEU A 162 36.39 13.50 35.28
N THR A 163 36.21 14.69 35.87
CA THR A 163 35.71 14.82 37.24
C THR A 163 34.25 14.38 37.36
N VAL A 164 33.38 14.77 36.42
CA VAL A 164 31.98 14.31 36.37
C VAL A 164 31.89 12.80 36.11
N GLY A 165 32.71 12.26 35.19
CA GLY A 165 32.76 10.83 34.89
C GLY A 165 33.16 9.97 36.10
N CYS A 166 34.16 10.40 36.87
CA CYS A 166 34.57 9.72 38.10
C CYS A 166 33.47 9.71 39.18
N ILE A 167 32.77 10.83 39.38
CA ILE A 167 31.67 10.93 40.36
C ILE A 167 30.51 10.00 39.99
N LEU A 168 30.11 9.99 38.71
CA LEU A 168 29.05 9.09 38.23
C LEU A 168 29.46 7.61 38.37
N SER A 169 30.71 7.27 38.04
CA SER A 169 31.23 5.89 38.15
C SER A 169 31.20 5.37 39.59
N LEU A 170 31.56 6.22 40.56
CA LEU A 170 31.49 5.88 42.00
C LEU A 170 30.04 5.72 42.50
N LEU A 171 29.10 6.53 41.97
CA LEU A 171 27.66 6.37 42.25
C LEU A 171 27.11 5.04 41.71
N PHE A 172 27.46 4.64 40.48
CA PHE A 172 27.03 3.35 39.94
C PHE A 172 27.61 2.15 40.70
N LEU A 173 28.88 2.20 41.09
CA LEU A 173 29.52 1.15 41.90
C LEU A 173 28.87 1.02 43.30
N THR A 174 28.61 2.13 43.98
CA THR A 174 27.97 2.10 45.32
C THR A 174 26.52 1.59 45.26
N ILE A 175 25.76 1.95 44.23
CA ILE A 175 24.40 1.41 44.00
C ILE A 175 24.45 -0.10 43.69
N SER A 176 25.41 -0.56 42.89
CA SER A 176 25.58 -1.98 42.55
C SER A 176 25.96 -2.83 43.77
N ILE A 177 26.86 -2.33 44.63
CA ILE A 177 27.23 -3.00 45.88
C ILE A 177 26.04 -3.05 46.85
N TYR A 178 25.26 -1.97 46.95
CA TYR A 178 24.06 -1.91 47.80
C TYR A 178 22.96 -2.88 47.33
N THR A 179 22.74 -3.00 46.02
CA THR A 179 21.76 -3.95 45.45
C THR A 179 22.21 -5.41 45.62
N CYS A 180 23.48 -5.75 45.35
CA CYS A 180 24.01 -7.09 45.61
C CYS A 180 23.87 -7.50 47.09
N ARG A 181 24.20 -6.61 48.04
CA ARG A 181 24.00 -6.89 49.48
C ARG A 181 22.54 -7.12 49.86
N ARG A 182 21.59 -6.53 49.13
CA ARG A 182 20.15 -6.69 49.38
C ARG A 182 19.57 -7.97 48.78
N CYS A 183 20.15 -8.48 47.67
CA CYS A 183 19.71 -9.71 47.03
C CYS A 183 20.18 -10.99 47.76
N PHE A 184 21.39 -11.00 48.34
CA PHE A 184 21.93 -12.18 49.03
C PHE A 184 21.22 -12.55 50.35
N CYS A 185 20.37 -11.67 50.90
CA CYS A 185 19.65 -11.89 52.15
C CYS A 185 18.21 -12.42 52.00
N ARG A 186 17.78 -12.82 50.78
CA ARG A 186 16.48 -13.48 50.56
C ARG A 186 16.64 -14.83 49.84
N ARG A 187 17.08 -15.84 50.57
CA ARG A 187 16.78 -17.25 50.26
C ARG A 187 15.43 -17.59 50.87
N GLN A 188 14.50 -18.08 50.06
CA GLN A 188 13.45 -18.98 50.54
C GLN A 188 13.29 -20.10 49.52
N VAL A 189 13.33 -21.33 50.01
CA VAL A 189 13.27 -22.57 49.25
C VAL A 189 11.81 -22.96 49.08
N LEU A 190 11.45 -23.57 47.94
CA LEU A 190 10.23 -24.37 47.84
C LEU A 190 10.43 -25.55 46.89
N GLU A 191 9.74 -26.64 47.20
CA GLU A 191 10.07 -28.00 46.78
C GLU A 191 9.73 -28.36 45.32
N ILE A 192 10.48 -29.36 44.83
CA ILE A 192 10.18 -30.10 43.61
C ILE A 192 9.26 -31.27 44.00
N GLN A 193 8.17 -31.49 43.27
CA GLN A 193 7.39 -32.72 43.37
C GLN A 193 7.37 -33.45 42.03
N HIS A 194 8.12 -34.56 41.95
CA HIS A 194 8.11 -35.49 40.82
C HIS A 194 6.87 -36.38 40.85
N VAL A 195 6.26 -36.66 39.69
CA VAL A 195 5.44 -37.87 39.47
C VAL A 195 5.72 -38.46 38.08
N TYR A 196 5.98 -39.76 38.07
CA TYR A 196 6.23 -40.70 36.96
C TYR A 196 5.70 -42.06 37.48
N THR A 197 5.10 -42.97 36.72
CA THR A 197 4.76 -43.08 35.27
C THR A 197 3.55 -44.02 35.16
N ASP A 198 2.92 -44.20 33.98
CA ASP A 198 2.84 -45.56 33.40
C ASP A 198 2.47 -45.63 31.91
N GLN A 199 2.70 -46.80 31.29
CA GLN A 199 2.48 -47.13 29.87
C GLN A 199 1.45 -48.26 29.64
N SER A 200 0.79 -48.27 28.47
CA SER A 200 0.38 -49.46 27.67
C SER A 200 -0.28 -48.97 26.37
N MET A 201 0.14 -49.31 25.14
CA MET A 201 0.17 -50.59 24.39
C MET A 201 -1.19 -51.14 23.91
N PHE A 202 -1.45 -51.01 22.58
CA PHE A 202 -1.97 -52.01 21.60
C PHE A 202 -2.05 -51.33 20.20
N SER A 203 -1.48 -51.85 19.09
CA SER A 203 -2.02 -52.80 18.06
C SER A 203 -3.47 -52.53 17.61
N GLU A 204 -3.93 -52.60 16.35
CA GLU A 204 -3.45 -53.09 15.02
C GLU A 204 -4.25 -52.33 13.90
N MET A 205 -3.72 -51.92 12.73
CA MET A 205 -3.46 -52.64 11.43
C MET A 205 -4.68 -52.76 10.44
N TYR A 206 -4.38 -52.88 9.11
CA TYR A 206 -5.27 -53.06 7.92
C TYR A 206 -5.89 -51.80 7.25
N THR A 207 -6.01 -51.62 5.91
CA THR A 207 -5.20 -52.02 4.69
C THR A 207 -5.69 -51.23 3.44
N GLU A 208 -4.81 -51.12 2.41
CA GLU A 208 -5.01 -51.07 0.93
C GLU A 208 -6.38 -50.68 0.30
N GLU A 209 -6.45 -49.65 -0.56
CA GLU A 209 -6.11 -49.55 -2.02
C GLU A 209 -7.17 -50.06 -3.02
N ALA A 210 -7.49 -49.23 -4.03
CA ALA A 210 -7.79 -49.62 -5.42
C ALA A 210 -7.80 -48.40 -6.38
N ARG A 211 -7.37 -48.59 -7.64
CA ARG A 211 -7.26 -47.57 -8.72
C ARG A 211 -8.18 -47.90 -9.93
N GLU A 212 -8.12 -47.02 -10.94
CA GLU A 212 -8.30 -47.23 -12.40
C GLU A 212 -9.56 -46.60 -13.05
N VAL A 213 -9.58 -46.12 -14.31
CA VAL A 213 -8.54 -45.69 -15.31
C VAL A 213 -9.20 -44.71 -16.33
N GLN A 214 -8.40 -43.94 -17.08
CA GLN A 214 -8.79 -42.93 -18.08
C GLN A 214 -9.45 -43.48 -19.37
N HIS A 215 -10.07 -42.60 -20.17
CA HIS A 215 -9.87 -42.55 -21.64
C HIS A 215 -10.18 -41.16 -22.24
N THR A 216 -9.47 -40.79 -23.32
CA THR A 216 -9.69 -39.61 -24.19
C THR A 216 -9.35 -40.03 -25.64
N PRO A 217 -9.90 -39.37 -26.69
CA PRO A 217 -9.13 -38.29 -27.34
C PRO A 217 -10.01 -37.13 -27.93
N SER A 218 -9.34 -36.19 -28.62
CA SER A 218 -9.79 -34.84 -29.04
C SER A 218 -10.09 -34.75 -30.57
N PRO A 219 -10.06 -33.58 -31.27
CA PRO A 219 -10.46 -32.19 -30.95
C PRO A 219 -11.40 -31.55 -32.04
N SER A 220 -12.23 -30.54 -31.71
CA SER A 220 -12.79 -29.63 -32.73
C SER A 220 -13.44 -28.32 -32.20
N GLY A 221 -13.12 -27.18 -32.83
CA GLY A 221 -14.01 -26.02 -33.02
C GLY A 221 -14.28 -25.09 -31.83
N PHE A 222 -13.83 -23.83 -31.95
CA PHE A 222 -14.22 -22.73 -31.06
C PHE A 222 -15.66 -22.27 -31.35
N ASP A 223 -16.51 -22.18 -30.32
CA ASP A 223 -17.91 -21.80 -30.39
C ASP A 223 -18.20 -20.67 -29.37
N PRO A 224 -18.41 -19.42 -29.81
CA PRO A 224 -18.62 -18.28 -28.92
C PRO A 224 -19.91 -18.36 -28.11
N THR A 225 -20.85 -19.25 -28.46
CA THR A 225 -22.09 -19.46 -27.71
C THR A 225 -21.87 -20.21 -26.39
N LYS A 226 -20.75 -20.91 -26.24
CA LYS A 226 -20.41 -21.66 -25.01
C LYS A 226 -19.82 -20.78 -23.90
N LEU A 227 -19.36 -19.57 -24.22
CA LEU A 227 -18.82 -18.62 -23.24
C LEU A 227 -19.88 -18.22 -22.19
N TYR A 228 -21.11 -17.96 -22.64
CA TYR A 228 -22.26 -17.65 -21.78
C TYR A 228 -22.90 -18.87 -21.10
N ALA A 229 -22.44 -20.09 -21.39
CA ALA A 229 -22.97 -21.31 -20.80
C ALA A 229 -22.14 -21.82 -19.59
N LYS A 230 -20.90 -21.36 -19.45
CA LYS A 230 -20.00 -21.72 -18.33
C LYS A 230 -19.86 -20.62 -17.27
N ILE A 231 -20.36 -19.40 -17.52
CA ILE A 231 -20.80 -18.47 -16.47
C ILE A 231 -22.13 -19.00 -15.88
N LYS A 232 -22.07 -20.20 -15.28
CA LYS A 232 -23.20 -20.85 -14.58
C LYS A 232 -22.91 -21.09 -13.10
N GLU A 233 -21.77 -20.60 -12.62
CA GLU A 233 -21.60 -20.14 -11.23
C GLU A 233 -22.36 -18.84 -10.94
N ASP A 234 -22.98 -18.22 -11.95
CA ASP A 234 -24.15 -17.34 -11.78
C ASP A 234 -25.29 -18.01 -10.99
N LEU A 235 -25.22 -19.32 -10.74
CA LEU A 235 -26.10 -20.00 -9.79
C LEU A 235 -25.83 -19.67 -8.31
N TYR A 236 -24.77 -18.95 -7.92
CA TYR A 236 -24.69 -18.40 -6.55
C TYR A 236 -25.42 -17.05 -6.46
N TYR A 237 -24.94 -16.03 -7.18
CA TYR A 237 -25.55 -14.70 -7.19
C TYR A 237 -26.98 -14.69 -7.76
N GLY A 238 -27.26 -15.49 -8.79
CA GLY A 238 -28.61 -15.67 -9.34
C GLY A 238 -29.55 -16.47 -8.43
N ARG A 239 -29.05 -17.35 -7.54
CA ARG A 239 -29.88 -17.96 -6.48
C ARG A 239 -30.09 -17.03 -5.30
N LEU A 240 -29.10 -16.20 -4.95
CA LEU A 240 -29.26 -15.12 -3.97
C LEU A 240 -30.32 -14.12 -4.45
N TRP A 241 -30.24 -13.67 -5.71
CA TRP A 241 -31.21 -12.76 -6.31
C TRP A 241 -32.62 -13.39 -6.42
N LYS A 242 -32.73 -14.67 -6.81
CA LYS A 242 -34.03 -15.37 -6.84
C LYS A 242 -34.60 -15.65 -5.44
N SER A 243 -33.78 -15.81 -4.40
CA SER A 243 -34.29 -15.94 -3.02
C SER A 243 -34.82 -14.60 -2.50
N TYR A 244 -34.18 -13.47 -2.86
CA TYR A 244 -34.74 -12.13 -2.62
C TYR A 244 -36.06 -11.88 -3.38
N GLN A 245 -36.20 -12.36 -4.61
CA GLN A 245 -37.46 -12.27 -5.36
C GLN A 245 -38.56 -13.21 -4.83
N GLY A 246 -38.23 -14.21 -4.02
CA GLY A 246 -39.13 -15.27 -3.54
C GLY A 246 -40.32 -14.84 -2.67
N LYS A 247 -40.44 -13.55 -2.31
CA LYS A 247 -41.60 -12.99 -1.58
C LYS A 247 -42.40 -11.92 -2.33
N ALA A 248 -42.06 -11.61 -3.59
CA ALA A 248 -42.82 -10.67 -4.42
C ALA A 248 -43.54 -11.40 -5.57
N ARG A 249 -44.68 -12.04 -5.27
CA ARG A 249 -45.61 -12.43 -6.34
C ARG A 249 -46.19 -11.17 -6.97
N VAL A 250 -46.03 -11.04 -8.29
CA VAL A 250 -46.62 -9.96 -9.08
C VAL A 250 -48.15 -10.03 -8.97
N ALA A 251 -48.76 -8.99 -8.41
CA ALA A 251 -50.18 -8.68 -8.60
C ALA A 251 -50.32 -7.72 -9.79
N PRO A 252 -51.41 -7.80 -10.59
CA PRO A 252 -51.62 -6.89 -11.70
C PRO A 252 -51.87 -5.46 -11.20
N GLN A 253 -51.41 -4.49 -12.00
CA GLN A 253 -51.47 -3.03 -11.83
C GLN A 253 -52.36 -2.50 -10.68
N GLY A 254 -51.73 -2.28 -9.52
CA GLY A 254 -52.32 -1.68 -8.34
C GLY A 254 -51.41 -1.89 -7.12
N CYS A 255 -51.40 -0.92 -6.20
CA CYS A 255 -50.73 -1.01 -4.90
C CYS A 255 -49.18 -1.05 -4.90
N LEU A 256 -48.56 0.13 -5.02
CA LEU A 256 -47.24 0.44 -4.42
C LEU A 256 -47.32 0.48 -2.86
N ALA A 257 -47.87 -0.55 -2.23
CA ALA A 257 -48.19 -0.57 -0.80
C ALA A 257 -47.45 -1.67 0.00
N GLY A 258 -46.72 -2.58 -0.65
CA GLY A 258 -46.11 -3.75 0.01
C GLY A 258 -44.58 -3.81 0.06
N ILE A 259 -43.85 -3.01 -0.73
CA ILE A 259 -42.37 -3.00 -0.71
C ILE A 259 -41.89 -2.12 0.46
N PRO A 260 -40.98 -2.58 1.34
CA PRO A 260 -40.39 -1.76 2.39
C PRO A 260 -39.80 -0.47 1.81
N TYR A 261 -40.04 0.67 2.47
CA TYR A 261 -39.66 1.99 1.99
C TYR A 261 -38.18 2.06 1.54
N ASN A 262 -37.28 1.54 2.36
CA ASN A 262 -35.84 1.49 2.11
C ASN A 262 -35.47 0.72 0.82
N LEU A 263 -36.20 -0.35 0.49
CA LEU A 263 -35.98 -1.16 -0.72
C LEU A 263 -36.46 -0.44 -1.98
N ARG A 264 -37.50 0.40 -1.86
CA ARG A 264 -37.93 1.29 -2.95
C ARG A 264 -36.93 2.41 -3.21
N GLN A 265 -36.44 3.03 -2.14
CA GLN A 265 -35.46 4.12 -2.21
C GLN A 265 -34.13 3.66 -2.82
N ALA A 266 -33.75 2.38 -2.65
CA ALA A 266 -32.58 1.78 -3.30
C ALA A 266 -32.77 1.44 -4.79
N MET A 267 -34.00 1.48 -5.33
CA MET A 267 -34.30 1.19 -6.74
C MET A 267 -34.47 2.46 -7.59
N GLU A 268 -34.83 3.58 -6.96
CA GLU A 268 -34.95 4.88 -7.64
C GLU A 268 -33.55 5.42 -7.99
N ALA A 269 -33.38 5.88 -9.24
CA ALA A 269 -32.13 6.46 -9.69
C ALA A 269 -31.92 7.83 -9.02
N LYS A 270 -31.02 7.89 -8.03
CA LYS A 270 -30.69 9.15 -7.37
C LYS A 270 -29.76 9.98 -8.27
N PHE A 271 -30.30 11.08 -8.80
CA PHE A 271 -29.52 12.11 -9.46
C PHE A 271 -28.49 12.71 -8.50
N VAL A 272 -27.29 12.99 -9.00
CA VAL A 272 -26.20 13.61 -8.24
C VAL A 272 -25.94 15.03 -8.72
N ASP A 273 -25.63 15.21 -10.00
CA ASP A 273 -25.23 16.49 -10.58
C ASP A 273 -25.33 16.48 -12.12
N GLU A 274 -25.24 17.65 -12.76
CA GLU A 274 -25.06 17.80 -14.21
C GLU A 274 -23.91 18.76 -14.51
N SER A 275 -22.92 18.30 -15.29
CA SER A 275 -21.71 19.07 -15.59
C SER A 275 -21.16 18.71 -16.96
N GLU A 276 -20.70 19.69 -17.74
CA GLU A 276 -20.03 19.50 -19.04
C GLU A 276 -20.81 18.61 -20.05
N GLY A 277 -22.15 18.71 -20.02
CA GLY A 277 -23.06 17.92 -20.86
C GLY A 277 -23.13 16.44 -20.48
N LEU A 278 -22.79 16.11 -19.22
CA LEU A 278 -22.93 14.80 -18.59
C LEU A 278 -23.88 14.90 -17.39
N THR A 279 -24.78 13.93 -17.24
CA THR A 279 -25.59 13.77 -16.04
C THR A 279 -25.01 12.66 -15.17
N PHE A 280 -24.98 12.88 -13.86
CA PHE A 280 -24.36 11.97 -12.90
C PHE A 280 -25.40 11.41 -11.94
N TRP A 281 -25.27 10.12 -11.65
CA TRP A 281 -26.26 9.34 -10.90
C TRP A 281 -25.54 8.38 -9.97
N LEU A 282 -26.15 8.04 -8.84
CA LEU A 282 -25.71 6.87 -8.07
C LEU A 282 -25.94 5.60 -8.91
N ALA A 283 -24.93 4.75 -8.97
CA ALA A 283 -25.01 3.46 -9.65
C ALA A 283 -25.94 2.49 -8.89
N ARG A 284 -26.60 1.60 -9.62
CA ARG A 284 -27.49 0.57 -9.07
C ARG A 284 -27.12 -0.80 -9.65
N PRO A 285 -27.60 -1.91 -9.06
CA PRO A 285 -27.41 -3.25 -9.62
C PRO A 285 -27.85 -3.39 -11.08
N GLN A 286 -28.85 -2.64 -11.53
CA GLN A 286 -29.38 -2.68 -12.90
C GLN A 286 -28.46 -2.03 -13.95
N ASP A 287 -27.54 -1.15 -13.55
CA ASP A 287 -26.64 -0.47 -14.49
C ASP A 287 -25.43 -1.37 -14.90
N TYR A 288 -25.33 -2.60 -14.36
CA TYR A 288 -24.22 -3.55 -14.57
C TYR A 288 -23.84 -3.76 -16.04
N GLU A 289 -24.81 -4.12 -16.90
CA GLU A 289 -24.54 -4.43 -18.31
C GLU A 289 -23.98 -3.21 -19.07
N GLU A 290 -24.50 -2.01 -18.80
CA GLU A 290 -23.97 -0.76 -19.38
C GLU A 290 -22.54 -0.47 -18.87
N VAL A 291 -22.25 -0.73 -17.59
CA VAL A 291 -20.92 -0.57 -17.01
C VAL A 291 -19.93 -1.57 -17.60
N MET A 292 -20.33 -2.83 -17.80
CA MET A 292 -19.49 -3.85 -18.43
C MET A 292 -19.21 -3.50 -19.89
N ALA A 293 -20.20 -2.97 -20.63
CA ALA A 293 -20.02 -2.53 -22.01
C ALA A 293 -18.96 -1.42 -22.17
N ILE A 294 -18.82 -0.49 -21.21
CA ILE A 294 -17.74 0.51 -21.23
C ILE A 294 -16.41 0.02 -20.65
N SER A 295 -16.39 -1.18 -20.05
CA SER A 295 -15.24 -1.81 -19.41
C SER A 295 -14.58 -2.91 -20.26
N HIS A 296 -15.01 -3.07 -21.52
CA HIS A 296 -14.41 -4.03 -22.46
C HIS A 296 -12.89 -3.81 -22.62
N ASP A 297 -12.14 -4.91 -22.72
CA ASP A 297 -10.67 -5.00 -22.79
C ASP A 297 -9.87 -4.32 -21.66
N ILE A 298 -10.51 -3.87 -20.58
CA ILE A 298 -9.82 -3.31 -19.42
C ILE A 298 -8.89 -4.37 -18.81
N TYR A 299 -7.66 -3.94 -18.51
CA TYR A 299 -6.55 -4.76 -17.97
C TYR A 299 -6.22 -6.04 -18.76
N GLN A 300 -6.56 -6.09 -20.05
CA GLN A 300 -6.42 -7.26 -20.93
C GLN A 300 -7.22 -8.46 -20.39
N GLY A 301 -8.48 -8.23 -19.99
CA GLY A 301 -9.37 -9.26 -19.44
C GLY A 301 -9.15 -9.56 -17.96
N ASN A 302 -8.13 -8.99 -17.32
CA ASN A 302 -7.84 -9.16 -15.90
C ASN A 302 -8.58 -8.13 -15.01
N ASP A 303 -9.84 -7.83 -15.35
CA ASP A 303 -10.67 -6.85 -14.63
C ASP A 303 -11.41 -7.51 -13.44
N TYR A 304 -11.28 -6.90 -12.27
CA TYR A 304 -11.97 -7.28 -11.04
C TYR A 304 -13.39 -6.72 -10.94
N LEU A 305 -13.71 -5.66 -11.71
CA LEU A 305 -14.99 -4.95 -11.59
C LEU A 305 -16.22 -5.85 -11.83
N PRO A 306 -16.25 -6.78 -12.81
CA PRO A 306 -17.38 -7.70 -12.99
C PRO A 306 -17.72 -8.49 -11.72
N HIS A 307 -16.70 -9.00 -11.01
CA HIS A 307 -16.87 -9.72 -9.75
C HIS A 307 -17.25 -8.81 -8.58
N ARG A 308 -16.70 -7.59 -8.49
CA ARG A 308 -16.89 -6.69 -7.34
C ARG A 308 -18.17 -5.83 -7.42
N TYR A 309 -18.70 -5.55 -8.62
CA TYR A 309 -19.74 -4.54 -8.84
C TYR A 309 -21.00 -4.71 -7.97
N HIS A 310 -21.56 -5.92 -7.89
CA HIS A 310 -22.80 -6.12 -7.13
C HIS A 310 -22.59 -5.93 -5.62
N THR A 311 -21.46 -6.40 -5.07
CA THR A 311 -21.10 -6.17 -3.67
C THR A 311 -20.95 -4.68 -3.36
N TRP A 312 -20.36 -3.91 -4.27
CA TRP A 312 -20.21 -2.45 -4.14
C TRP A 312 -21.54 -1.70 -4.02
N MET A 313 -22.63 -2.20 -4.59
CA MET A 313 -23.97 -1.57 -4.47
C MET A 313 -24.57 -1.70 -3.06
N THR A 314 -23.99 -2.56 -2.22
CA THR A 314 -24.44 -2.84 -0.85
C THR A 314 -23.36 -2.60 0.20
N GLU A 315 -22.16 -2.20 -0.22
CA GLU A 315 -21.01 -2.03 0.67
C GLU A 315 -21.15 -0.74 1.50
N HIS A 316 -21.04 -0.87 2.83
CA HIS A 316 -21.09 0.30 3.71
C HIS A 316 -19.92 1.25 3.42
N ASP A 317 -20.23 2.55 3.50
CA ASP A 317 -19.33 3.65 3.19
C ASP A 317 -18.76 3.70 1.77
N ARG A 318 -19.33 2.93 0.84
CA ARG A 318 -19.04 3.08 -0.60
C ARG A 318 -20.09 3.95 -1.30
N VAL A 319 -19.58 4.85 -2.14
CA VAL A 319 -20.33 5.53 -3.19
C VAL A 319 -19.83 5.03 -4.55
N VAL A 320 -20.75 4.83 -5.49
CA VAL A 320 -20.43 4.56 -6.89
C VAL A 320 -21.25 5.51 -7.74
N ILE A 321 -20.59 6.28 -8.59
CA ILE A 321 -21.23 7.26 -9.49
C ILE A 321 -21.05 6.80 -10.93
N ILE A 322 -22.10 6.96 -11.73
CA ILE A 322 -22.08 6.73 -13.17
C ILE A 322 -22.45 8.01 -13.91
N GLY A 323 -21.69 8.32 -14.97
CA GLY A 323 -21.89 9.46 -15.85
C GLY A 323 -22.57 9.05 -17.15
N ARG A 324 -23.57 9.80 -17.58
CA ARG A 324 -24.33 9.58 -18.82
C ARG A 324 -24.28 10.79 -19.76
N ARG A 325 -24.02 10.54 -21.04
CA ARG A 325 -24.18 11.52 -22.14
C ARG A 325 -25.38 11.11 -23.00
N ASN A 326 -26.35 12.00 -23.20
CA ASN A 326 -27.56 11.73 -23.99
C ASN A 326 -28.28 10.43 -23.58
N GLY A 327 -28.33 10.14 -22.27
CA GLY A 327 -28.93 8.92 -21.71
C GLY A 327 -28.04 7.67 -21.71
N LYS A 328 -26.96 7.62 -22.48
CA LYS A 328 -26.03 6.48 -22.55
C LYS A 328 -24.96 6.56 -21.46
N LEU A 329 -24.69 5.46 -20.75
CA LEU A 329 -23.57 5.38 -19.79
C LEU A 329 -22.22 5.53 -20.50
N VAL A 330 -21.38 6.44 -20.01
CA VAL A 330 -20.05 6.74 -20.56
C VAL A 330 -18.92 6.74 -19.53
N ALA A 331 -19.23 6.78 -18.24
CA ALA A 331 -18.21 6.73 -17.17
C ALA A 331 -18.73 6.09 -15.88
N LEU A 332 -17.82 5.56 -15.07
CA LEU A 332 -18.03 5.13 -13.69
C LEU A 332 -16.84 5.56 -12.83
N ASP A 333 -17.09 5.91 -11.57
CA ASP A 333 -16.05 6.09 -10.53
C ASP A 333 -16.58 5.53 -9.20
N SER A 334 -15.73 4.88 -8.40
CA SER A 334 -16.10 4.37 -7.07
C SER A 334 -15.20 4.95 -5.99
N ALA A 335 -15.81 5.29 -4.87
CA ALA A 335 -15.19 5.93 -3.73
C ALA A 335 -15.60 5.17 -2.45
N LEU A 336 -14.63 4.59 -1.74
CA LEU A 336 -14.85 3.95 -0.43
C LEU A 336 -14.30 4.86 0.66
N VAL A 337 -15.14 5.28 1.61
CA VAL A 337 -14.72 6.07 2.77
C VAL A 337 -14.13 5.14 3.83
N VAL A 338 -12.95 5.51 4.36
CA VAL A 338 -12.10 4.69 5.24
C VAL A 338 -11.44 5.57 6.31
N ASP A 339 -10.56 4.98 7.14
CA ASP A 339 -9.78 5.65 8.18
C ASP A 339 -10.67 6.43 9.19
N GLY A 340 -11.84 5.90 9.52
CA GLY A 340 -12.79 6.55 10.42
C GLY A 340 -13.46 7.80 9.82
N GLY A 341 -13.73 7.80 8.51
CA GLY A 341 -14.41 8.89 7.83
C GLY A 341 -13.53 10.06 7.42
N GLN A 342 -12.19 9.93 7.53
CA GLN A 342 -11.22 10.99 7.21
C GLN A 342 -10.65 10.86 5.79
N THR A 343 -10.66 9.66 5.23
CA THR A 343 -10.01 9.34 3.96
C THR A 343 -11.01 8.70 3.01
N VAL A 344 -10.90 8.96 1.72
CA VAL A 344 -11.60 8.21 0.67
C VAL A 344 -10.59 7.52 -0.25
N VAL A 345 -10.83 6.24 -0.58
CA VAL A 345 -10.07 5.46 -1.55
C VAL A 345 -10.87 5.41 -2.85
N LEU A 346 -10.27 5.86 -3.97
CA LEU A 346 -10.86 5.70 -5.29
C LEU A 346 -10.46 4.38 -5.95
N GLU A 347 -11.46 3.75 -6.56
CA GLU A 347 -11.34 2.48 -7.28
C GLU A 347 -12.23 2.49 -8.53
N GLY A 348 -12.03 1.55 -9.44
CA GLY A 348 -13.02 1.26 -10.47
C GLY A 348 -13.25 2.32 -11.54
N LEU A 349 -12.46 3.40 -11.63
CA LEU A 349 -12.61 4.43 -12.67
C LEU A 349 -12.72 3.81 -14.08
N ARG A 350 -13.80 4.11 -14.80
CA ARG A 350 -14.03 3.72 -16.20
C ARG A 350 -14.43 4.93 -17.03
N VAL A 351 -13.94 4.98 -18.26
CA VAL A 351 -14.42 5.89 -19.31
C VAL A 351 -14.57 5.09 -20.60
N CYS A 352 -15.73 5.22 -21.22
CA CYS A 352 -16.08 4.62 -22.52
C CYS A 352 -15.00 4.95 -23.56
N PRO A 353 -14.51 3.96 -24.36
CA PRO A 353 -13.43 4.17 -25.30
C PRO A 353 -13.55 5.41 -26.19
N SER A 354 -14.76 5.72 -26.68
CA SER A 354 -15.02 6.88 -27.55
C SER A 354 -14.94 8.25 -26.85
N GLU A 355 -15.01 8.29 -25.51
CA GLU A 355 -14.99 9.52 -24.70
C GLU A 355 -13.61 9.72 -24.02
N ARG A 356 -12.68 8.76 -24.15
CA ARG A 356 -11.30 8.90 -23.64
C ARG A 356 -10.59 10.07 -24.34
N GLY A 357 -9.71 10.76 -23.63
CA GLY A 357 -9.05 11.99 -24.13
C GLY A 357 -9.87 13.27 -24.00
N HIS A 358 -11.19 13.20 -23.81
CA HIS A 358 -12.10 14.35 -23.76
C HIS A 358 -12.37 14.87 -22.33
N GLY A 359 -11.43 14.69 -21.40
CA GLY A 359 -11.54 15.21 -20.02
C GLY A 359 -12.52 14.49 -19.08
N VAL A 360 -13.41 13.62 -19.58
CA VAL A 360 -14.51 12.96 -18.83
C VAL A 360 -14.09 12.34 -17.49
N ALA A 361 -12.92 11.69 -17.43
CA ALA A 361 -12.37 11.14 -16.19
C ALA A 361 -12.19 12.20 -15.08
N GLY A 362 -11.75 13.41 -15.45
CA GLY A 362 -11.61 14.52 -14.53
C GLY A 362 -12.95 15.12 -14.09
N VAL A 363 -13.97 15.09 -14.96
CA VAL A 363 -15.33 15.57 -14.62
C VAL A 363 -15.97 14.66 -13.59
N ILE A 364 -16.02 13.34 -13.85
CA ILE A 364 -16.64 12.38 -12.92
C ILE A 364 -15.91 12.34 -11.57
N GLN A 365 -14.58 12.47 -11.57
CA GLN A 365 -13.81 12.56 -10.32
C GLN A 365 -14.12 13.83 -9.53
N ARG A 366 -14.33 14.99 -10.17
CA ARG A 366 -14.77 16.22 -9.48
C ARG A 366 -16.16 16.04 -8.85
N VAL A 367 -17.11 15.49 -9.60
CA VAL A 367 -18.47 15.24 -9.10
C VAL A 367 -18.47 14.23 -7.95
N THR A 368 -17.66 13.17 -8.03
CA THR A 368 -17.46 12.20 -6.96
C THR A 368 -16.85 12.85 -5.72
N ASP A 369 -15.81 13.67 -5.88
CA ASP A 369 -15.16 14.40 -4.78
C ASP A 369 -16.14 15.34 -4.08
N SER A 370 -16.94 16.11 -4.85
CA SER A 370 -17.97 17.02 -4.32
C SER A 370 -19.10 16.26 -3.61
N TYR A 371 -19.58 15.15 -4.16
CA TYR A 371 -20.63 14.35 -3.52
C TYR A 371 -20.13 13.67 -2.23
N ILE A 372 -18.90 13.13 -2.24
CA ILE A 372 -18.26 12.58 -1.04
C ILE A 372 -18.13 13.65 0.04
N LYS A 373 -17.64 14.86 -0.29
CA LYS A 373 -17.55 15.98 0.67
C LYS A 373 -18.90 16.41 1.23
N HIS A 374 -19.98 16.30 0.45
CA HIS A 374 -21.32 16.62 0.92
C HIS A 374 -21.89 15.58 1.89
N VAL A 375 -21.73 14.28 1.58
CA VAL A 375 -22.27 13.18 2.40
C VAL A 375 -21.37 12.86 3.60
N TYR A 376 -20.05 13.03 3.44
CA TYR A 376 -19.02 12.78 4.44
C TYR A 376 -18.13 14.03 4.64
N PRO A 377 -18.61 15.10 5.30
CA PRO A 377 -17.85 16.35 5.46
C PRO A 377 -16.54 16.20 6.23
N SER A 378 -16.37 15.10 6.97
CA SER A 378 -15.15 14.75 7.69
C SER A 378 -14.01 14.26 6.79
N VAL A 379 -14.30 13.88 5.54
CA VAL A 379 -13.26 13.43 4.60
C VAL A 379 -12.38 14.61 4.22
N THR A 380 -11.08 14.49 4.46
CA THR A 380 -10.04 15.49 4.13
C THR A 380 -9.03 14.97 3.12
N THR A 381 -8.96 13.65 2.96
CA THR A 381 -7.88 12.98 2.22
C THR A 381 -8.45 12.04 1.16
N LYS A 382 -7.82 12.00 -0.02
CA LYS A 382 -8.13 11.11 -1.14
C LYS A 382 -6.93 10.25 -1.49
N ARG A 383 -7.14 8.95 -1.64
CA ARG A 383 -6.13 7.95 -1.96
C ARG A 383 -6.52 7.17 -3.20
N LEU A 384 -5.51 6.67 -3.91
CA LEU A 384 -5.68 5.64 -4.93
C LEU A 384 -4.40 4.83 -5.08
N THR A 385 -4.54 3.62 -5.62
CA THR A 385 -3.41 2.86 -6.14
C THR A 385 -3.51 2.73 -7.65
N ARG A 386 -2.37 2.55 -8.32
CA ARG A 386 -2.30 2.40 -9.79
C ARG A 386 -1.10 1.55 -10.22
N ASN A 387 -1.19 0.96 -11.39
CA ASN A 387 -0.09 0.21 -12.02
C ASN A 387 0.59 0.95 -13.18
N ASP A 388 -0.09 1.92 -13.80
CA ASP A 388 0.50 2.77 -14.84
C ASP A 388 1.35 3.87 -14.22
N ASN A 389 2.48 4.19 -14.87
CA ASN A 389 3.30 5.33 -14.51
C ASN A 389 2.44 6.61 -14.59
N PRO A 390 2.20 7.33 -13.48
CA PRO A 390 1.34 8.51 -13.48
C PRO A 390 1.94 9.61 -14.35
N GLY A 391 3.27 9.65 -14.49
CA GLY A 391 4.00 10.77 -15.05
C GLY A 391 4.02 11.96 -14.09
N PRO A 392 4.99 12.86 -14.23
CA PRO A 392 5.21 13.90 -13.24
C PRO A 392 4.11 14.98 -13.26
N GLU A 393 3.33 15.12 -14.34
CA GLU A 393 2.13 15.98 -14.37
C GLU A 393 1.03 15.48 -13.40
N LYS A 394 0.82 14.17 -13.26
CA LYS A 394 -0.14 13.64 -12.29
C LYS A 394 0.43 13.70 -10.86
N LEU A 395 1.73 13.46 -10.67
CA LEU A 395 2.39 13.64 -9.36
C LEU A 395 2.43 15.11 -8.90
N SER A 396 2.14 16.08 -9.76
CA SER A 396 1.98 17.48 -9.36
C SER A 396 0.70 17.67 -8.50
N LYS A 397 -0.30 16.82 -8.75
CA LYS A 397 -1.63 16.77 -8.13
C LYS A 397 -1.72 15.76 -6.97
N PHE A 398 -0.76 14.86 -6.82
CA PHE A 398 -0.75 13.80 -5.80
C PHE A 398 0.63 13.64 -5.15
N THR A 399 0.68 13.46 -3.84
CA THR A 399 1.85 12.97 -3.12
C THR A 399 2.04 11.49 -3.42
N PHE A 400 3.22 11.10 -3.90
CA PHE A 400 3.62 9.69 -3.91
C PHE A 400 4.01 9.24 -2.51
N LEU A 401 3.32 8.24 -1.97
CA LEU A 401 3.60 7.70 -0.63
C LEU A 401 4.51 6.48 -0.65
N ALA A 402 4.27 5.54 -1.57
CA ALA A 402 5.05 4.31 -1.70
C ALA A 402 4.85 3.62 -3.05
N CYS A 403 5.69 2.63 -3.33
CA CYS A 403 5.52 1.68 -4.42
C CYS A 403 5.94 0.28 -3.97
N ARG A 404 5.18 -0.72 -4.41
CA ARG A 404 5.49 -2.16 -4.21
C ARG A 404 5.55 -2.88 -5.55
N ALA A 405 6.34 -3.94 -5.64
CA ALA A 405 6.48 -4.73 -6.86
C ALA A 405 5.33 -5.74 -6.99
N ILE A 406 5.05 -6.15 -8.22
CA ILE A 406 4.07 -7.19 -8.57
C ILE A 406 4.79 -8.28 -9.37
N LEU A 407 4.76 -9.52 -8.87
CA LEU A 407 5.04 -10.71 -9.67
C LEU A 407 3.72 -11.31 -10.14
N SER A 408 3.61 -11.62 -11.43
CA SER A 408 2.40 -12.18 -12.03
C SER A 408 2.70 -13.55 -12.63
N LEU A 409 2.01 -14.59 -12.17
CA LEU A 409 2.12 -15.96 -12.67
C LEU A 409 0.82 -16.37 -13.38
N CYS A 410 0.90 -17.30 -14.32
CA CYS A 410 -0.25 -17.95 -14.96
C CYS A 410 0.04 -19.43 -15.16
N GLY A 411 -0.96 -20.27 -14.93
CA GLY A 411 -0.94 -21.70 -15.24
C GLY A 411 -2.35 -22.28 -15.14
N ASP A 412 -2.54 -23.51 -15.61
CA ASP A 412 -3.79 -24.23 -15.37
C ASP A 412 -3.75 -24.92 -14.00
N ALA A 413 -4.90 -25.02 -13.32
CA ALA A 413 -5.02 -25.52 -11.95
C ALA A 413 -4.33 -26.89 -11.73
N GLU A 414 -4.41 -27.78 -12.72
CA GLU A 414 -3.76 -29.11 -12.72
C GLU A 414 -2.22 -29.04 -12.57
N SER A 415 -1.59 -27.90 -12.90
CA SER A 415 -0.15 -27.69 -12.75
C SER A 415 0.27 -27.23 -11.35
N PHE A 416 -0.66 -26.70 -10.52
CA PHE A 416 -0.29 -26.02 -9.28
C PHE A 416 0.21 -26.97 -8.19
N GLU A 417 -0.26 -28.21 -8.12
CA GLU A 417 0.25 -29.21 -7.15
C GLU A 417 1.72 -29.56 -7.44
N GLY A 418 2.06 -29.75 -8.72
CA GLY A 418 3.44 -29.96 -9.19
C GLY A 418 4.31 -28.74 -8.92
N PHE A 419 3.84 -27.54 -9.26
CA PHE A 419 4.53 -26.29 -9.01
C PHE A 419 4.85 -26.08 -7.52
N VAL A 420 3.86 -26.22 -6.63
CA VAL A 420 4.03 -26.12 -5.17
C VAL A 420 5.05 -27.14 -4.65
N SER A 421 5.02 -28.37 -5.17
CA SER A 421 5.99 -29.43 -4.82
C SER A 421 7.41 -29.09 -5.30
N GLY A 422 7.54 -28.47 -6.48
CA GLY A 422 8.79 -27.92 -7.00
C GLY A 422 9.34 -26.79 -6.12
N LEU A 423 8.49 -25.84 -5.70
CA LEU A 423 8.88 -24.74 -4.80
C LEU A 423 9.39 -25.26 -3.44
N LYS A 424 8.70 -26.25 -2.84
CA LYS A 424 9.15 -26.92 -1.61
C LYS A 424 10.55 -27.53 -1.79
N SER A 425 10.75 -28.26 -2.89
CA SER A 425 12.03 -28.90 -3.20
C SER A 425 13.17 -27.88 -3.36
N LYS A 426 12.92 -26.74 -4.02
CA LYS A 426 13.87 -25.62 -4.12
C LYS A 426 14.21 -25.02 -2.76
N LEU A 427 13.19 -24.82 -1.91
CA LEU A 427 13.34 -24.25 -0.57
C LEU A 427 14.24 -25.16 0.30
N GLU A 428 13.93 -26.46 0.37
CA GLU A 428 14.74 -27.42 1.11
C GLU A 428 16.21 -27.45 0.67
N ASN A 429 16.46 -27.41 -0.65
CA ASN A 429 17.82 -27.43 -1.19
C ASN A 429 18.59 -26.15 -0.82
N THR A 430 17.91 -25.00 -0.77
CA THR A 430 18.48 -23.71 -0.37
C THR A 430 18.79 -23.67 1.13
N GLU A 431 17.94 -24.25 1.97
CA GLU A 431 18.19 -24.37 3.41
C GLU A 431 19.35 -25.33 3.71
N LYS A 432 19.45 -26.45 2.98
CA LYS A 432 20.58 -27.40 3.06
C LYS A 432 21.90 -26.75 2.64
N SER A 433 21.93 -25.96 1.56
CA SER A 433 23.18 -25.34 1.05
C SER A 433 23.73 -24.25 1.97
N ASN A 434 22.87 -23.50 2.66
CA ASN A 434 23.28 -22.35 3.45
C ASN A 434 23.80 -22.72 4.85
N GLY A 435 23.90 -24.01 5.18
CA GLY A 435 24.35 -24.52 6.49
C GLY A 435 23.48 -24.08 7.68
N THR A 436 22.39 -23.38 7.39
CA THR A 436 21.54 -22.71 8.37
C THR A 436 20.35 -23.61 8.60
N TYR A 437 20.48 -24.51 9.58
CA TYR A 437 19.33 -25.11 10.25
C TYR A 437 18.60 -24.01 11.04
N SER A 438 18.00 -23.06 10.32
CA SER A 438 17.06 -22.10 10.86
C SER A 438 15.95 -22.92 11.51
N ASN A 439 15.82 -22.81 12.83
CA ASN A 439 14.72 -23.43 13.56
C ASN A 439 13.42 -22.88 12.97
N HIS A 440 12.77 -23.72 12.15
CA HIS A 440 11.52 -23.49 11.45
C HIS A 440 10.79 -22.21 11.89
N GLN A 441 11.07 -21.08 11.22
CA GLN A 441 10.17 -19.93 11.22
C GLN A 441 8.87 -20.39 10.56
N LYS A 442 8.00 -20.91 11.41
CA LYS A 442 6.72 -21.51 11.07
C LYS A 442 5.76 -20.37 10.82
N LEU A 443 5.06 -20.42 9.69
CA LEU A 443 3.96 -19.51 9.45
C LEU A 443 2.73 -19.97 10.23
N PHE A 444 2.05 -19.01 10.83
CA PHE A 444 0.82 -19.22 11.59
C PHE A 444 -0.34 -18.58 10.83
N VAL A 445 -1.38 -19.38 10.57
CA VAL A 445 -2.68 -18.85 10.11
C VAL A 445 -3.35 -18.16 11.28
N LEU A 446 -3.71 -16.88 11.14
CA LEU A 446 -4.56 -16.22 12.13
C LEU A 446 -6.00 -16.73 11.97
N LYS A 447 -6.58 -17.28 13.03
CA LYS A 447 -7.88 -17.96 12.97
C LYS A 447 -9.01 -17.24 13.69
N ASP A 448 -8.68 -16.23 14.49
CA ASP A 448 -9.65 -15.46 15.25
C ASP A 448 -9.45 -13.94 15.06
N SER A 449 -10.54 -13.19 15.18
CA SER A 449 -10.52 -11.74 15.00
C SER A 449 -9.78 -11.00 16.11
N TYR A 450 -9.57 -11.63 17.28
CA TYR A 450 -8.81 -11.03 18.37
C TYR A 450 -7.31 -10.99 18.05
N GLN A 451 -6.76 -12.06 17.45
CA GLN A 451 -5.40 -12.08 16.91
C GLN A 451 -5.21 -11.03 15.82
N LEU A 452 -6.13 -10.97 14.85
CA LEU A 452 -6.08 -9.97 13.77
C LEU A 452 -6.11 -8.54 14.34
N LYS A 453 -7.05 -8.26 15.25
CA LYS A 453 -7.16 -6.98 15.95
C LYS A 453 -5.90 -6.64 16.74
N THR A 454 -5.31 -7.60 17.45
CA THR A 454 -4.08 -7.40 18.23
C THR A 454 -2.90 -7.05 17.33
N LEU A 455 -2.78 -7.70 16.17
CA LEU A 455 -1.75 -7.42 15.18
C LEU A 455 -1.94 -6.03 14.53
N VAL A 456 -3.13 -5.77 13.99
CA VAL A 456 -3.43 -4.55 13.22
C VAL A 456 -3.40 -3.29 14.10
N LEU A 457 -3.64 -3.41 15.41
CA LEU A 457 -3.57 -2.27 16.33
C LEU A 457 -2.21 -2.11 17.03
N ASP A 458 -1.20 -2.91 16.70
CA ASP A 458 0.14 -2.76 17.28
C ASP A 458 0.81 -1.47 16.76
N THR A 459 1.24 -0.61 17.69
CA THR A 459 1.59 0.79 17.43
C THR A 459 2.83 0.97 16.54
N ASP A 460 3.73 -0.02 16.48
CA ASP A 460 4.90 0.00 15.60
C ASP A 460 4.78 -0.90 14.36
N LEU A 461 3.62 -1.53 14.12
CA LEU A 461 3.39 -2.45 12.98
C LEU A 461 3.84 -1.83 11.64
N SER A 462 3.46 -0.57 11.41
CA SER A 462 3.77 0.18 10.19
C SER A 462 5.26 0.30 9.93
N LEU A 463 6.05 0.59 10.96
CA LEU A 463 7.50 0.74 10.86
C LEU A 463 8.19 -0.63 10.77
N ARG A 464 7.75 -1.57 11.61
CA ARG A 464 8.33 -2.91 11.74
C ARG A 464 8.16 -3.78 10.49
N LEU A 465 6.98 -3.73 9.85
CA LEU A 465 6.71 -4.44 8.61
C LEU A 465 6.99 -3.61 7.35
N GLN A 466 7.48 -2.37 7.51
CA GLN A 466 7.68 -1.40 6.44
C GLN A 466 6.44 -1.24 5.54
N LEU A 467 5.27 -1.05 6.15
CA LEU A 467 4.00 -0.94 5.42
C LEU A 467 4.08 0.23 4.43
N PRO A 468 3.74 0.02 3.14
CA PRO A 468 3.88 1.04 2.10
C PRO A 468 3.00 2.26 2.41
N GLY A 469 3.64 3.40 2.65
CA GLY A 469 2.96 4.64 3.07
C GLY A 469 2.26 4.53 4.43
N GLY A 470 2.70 3.60 5.30
CA GLY A 470 2.06 3.34 6.60
C GLY A 470 0.69 2.67 6.49
N ALA A 471 0.35 2.06 5.34
CA ALA A 471 -0.94 1.45 5.08
C ALA A 471 -0.83 -0.04 4.75
N ILE A 472 -1.81 -0.82 5.22
CA ILE A 472 -2.07 -2.17 4.72
C ILE A 472 -2.77 -1.99 3.37
N ILE A 473 -2.14 -2.43 2.27
CA ILE A 473 -2.77 -2.39 0.94
C ILE A 473 -3.33 -3.78 0.62
N GLN A 474 -4.65 -3.88 0.61
CA GLN A 474 -5.42 -5.09 0.30
C GLN A 474 -5.90 -5.02 -1.15
N ASP A 475 -5.43 -5.90 -2.03
CA ASP A 475 -5.57 -5.77 -3.51
C ASP A 475 -5.10 -4.37 -4.00
N TRP A 476 -6.03 -3.40 -4.06
CA TRP A 476 -5.85 -2.02 -4.51
C TRP A 476 -6.25 -0.97 -3.43
N GLN A 477 -6.65 -1.41 -2.24
CA GLN A 477 -7.22 -0.58 -1.16
C GLN A 477 -6.19 -0.29 -0.06
N PRO A 478 -5.62 0.93 0.03
CA PRO A 478 -4.71 1.32 1.10
C PRO A 478 -5.49 1.77 2.36
N LEU A 479 -5.41 0.96 3.42
CA LEU A 479 -6.09 1.16 4.69
C LEU A 479 -5.07 1.43 5.81
N LYS A 480 -5.30 2.44 6.67
CA LYS A 480 -4.47 2.58 7.88
C LYS A 480 -4.68 1.38 8.82
N PRO A 481 -3.63 0.90 9.52
CA PRO A 481 -3.76 -0.08 10.59
C PRO A 481 -4.44 0.58 11.81
N MET A 482 -5.77 0.55 11.85
CA MET A 482 -6.60 1.17 12.89
C MET A 482 -7.98 0.51 13.01
N GLU A 483 -8.62 0.67 14.18
CA GLU A 483 -9.86 -0.01 14.58
C GLU A 483 -10.98 0.12 13.53
N SER A 484 -11.21 1.32 13.01
CA SER A 484 -12.30 1.60 12.05
C SER A 484 -12.12 0.93 10.69
N ASN A 485 -10.93 0.41 10.36
CA ASN A 485 -10.68 -0.34 9.13
C ASN A 485 -10.73 -1.86 9.33
N LEU A 486 -10.90 -2.36 10.58
CA LEU A 486 -10.97 -3.80 10.85
C LEU A 486 -12.18 -4.46 10.17
N GLU A 487 -13.37 -3.86 10.27
CA GLU A 487 -14.59 -4.36 9.61
C GLU A 487 -14.43 -4.44 8.08
N ILE A 488 -13.71 -3.47 7.48
CA ILE A 488 -13.38 -3.46 6.05
C ILE A 488 -12.45 -4.62 5.69
N LEU A 489 -11.47 -4.96 6.54
CA LEU A 489 -10.58 -6.10 6.32
C LEU A 489 -11.28 -7.45 6.55
N GLU A 490 -12.10 -7.57 7.60
CA GLU A 490 -12.84 -8.79 7.94
C GLU A 490 -13.84 -9.16 6.83
N ARG A 491 -14.60 -8.20 6.29
CA ARG A 491 -15.59 -8.44 5.22
C ARG A 491 -15.00 -8.80 3.86
N ARG A 492 -13.66 -8.89 3.73
CA ARG A 492 -12.95 -9.37 2.53
C ARG A 492 -12.65 -10.87 2.56
N ASN A 493 -12.94 -11.55 3.68
CA ASN A 493 -12.68 -12.98 3.90
C ASN A 493 -11.21 -13.37 3.61
N LEU A 494 -10.27 -12.58 4.16
CA LEU A 494 -8.83 -12.75 3.95
C LEU A 494 -8.28 -13.88 4.81
N THR A 495 -7.42 -14.73 4.23
CA THR A 495 -6.63 -15.69 5.02
C THR A 495 -5.26 -15.09 5.32
N TRP A 496 -4.96 -14.88 6.60
CA TRP A 496 -3.76 -14.20 7.07
C TRP A 496 -2.68 -15.18 7.52
N LEU A 497 -1.42 -14.94 7.15
CA LEU A 497 -0.23 -15.64 7.62
C LEU A 497 0.74 -14.66 8.30
N VAL A 498 1.27 -15.06 9.45
CA VAL A 498 2.33 -14.34 10.19
C VAL A 498 3.49 -15.26 10.57
N ASP A 499 4.68 -14.70 10.76
CA ASP A 499 5.86 -15.44 11.24
C ASP A 499 5.86 -15.70 12.76
N CYS A 500 5.16 -14.87 13.54
CA CYS A 500 4.97 -15.08 14.97
C CYS A 500 3.62 -14.53 15.46
N VAL A 501 3.04 -15.21 16.47
CA VAL A 501 1.78 -14.86 17.16
C VAL A 501 1.96 -14.48 18.64
N ASN A 502 3.08 -14.86 19.26
CA ASN A 502 3.35 -14.64 20.70
C ASN A 502 4.40 -13.55 20.97
N GLU A 503 5.09 -13.11 19.91
CA GLU A 503 6.09 -12.04 19.92
C GLU A 503 5.76 -11.04 18.81
N LYS A 504 6.60 -10.02 18.62
CA LYS A 504 6.39 -9.05 17.53
C LYS A 504 6.64 -9.67 16.17
N THR A 505 5.55 -9.87 15.41
CA THR A 505 5.53 -10.24 13.99
C THR A 505 6.52 -9.41 13.16
N MET A 506 7.42 -10.05 12.40
CA MET A 506 8.35 -9.38 11.48
C MET A 506 7.98 -9.60 10.01
N PHE A 507 7.04 -10.51 9.74
CA PHE A 507 6.47 -10.74 8.42
C PHE A 507 4.97 -11.01 8.50
N MET A 508 4.21 -10.40 7.60
CA MET A 508 2.76 -10.58 7.48
C MET A 508 2.40 -10.73 6.01
N SER A 509 1.51 -11.65 5.69
CA SER A 509 0.90 -11.72 4.37
C SER A 509 -0.54 -12.18 4.46
N PHE A 510 -1.33 -11.92 3.42
CA PHE A 510 -2.68 -12.43 3.30
C PHE A 510 -3.06 -12.60 1.83
N HIS A 511 -4.11 -13.37 1.57
CA HIS A 511 -4.71 -13.47 0.24
C HIS A 511 -6.20 -13.16 0.28
N THR A 512 -6.75 -12.73 -0.86
CA THR A 512 -8.20 -12.80 -1.11
C THR A 512 -8.58 -14.17 -1.67
N PRO A 513 -9.79 -14.68 -1.41
CA PRO A 513 -10.29 -15.90 -2.05
C PRO A 513 -10.24 -15.75 -3.59
N PRO A 514 -9.86 -16.80 -4.35
CA PRO A 514 -9.84 -16.74 -5.80
C PRO A 514 -11.18 -16.30 -6.39
N TYR A 515 -11.15 -15.42 -7.39
CA TYR A 515 -12.38 -14.89 -8.02
C TYR A 515 -12.31 -14.85 -9.54
N PRO A 516 -13.45 -14.99 -10.25
CA PRO A 516 -13.47 -15.03 -11.71
C PRO A 516 -13.12 -13.67 -12.33
N VAL A 517 -12.35 -13.72 -13.42
CA VAL A 517 -12.04 -12.58 -14.30
C VAL A 517 -12.24 -12.96 -15.78
N PRO A 518 -12.54 -12.01 -16.68
CA PRO A 518 -12.77 -12.29 -18.11
C PRO A 518 -11.60 -12.91 -18.91
N PHE A 519 -10.39 -12.93 -18.36
CA PHE A 519 -9.18 -13.42 -19.02
C PHE A 519 -9.35 -14.85 -19.58
N SER A 520 -8.81 -15.11 -20.78
CA SER A 520 -8.88 -16.40 -21.48
C SER A 520 -10.29 -17.00 -21.66
N GLY A 521 -11.35 -16.17 -21.63
CA GLY A 521 -12.74 -16.64 -21.68
C GLY A 521 -13.30 -17.10 -20.33
N GLY A 522 -12.69 -16.66 -19.23
CA GLY A 522 -13.02 -17.04 -17.86
C GLY A 522 -11.83 -17.73 -17.21
N SER A 523 -11.15 -17.02 -16.31
CA SER A 523 -10.04 -17.50 -15.49
C SER A 523 -10.26 -17.12 -14.03
N LEU A 524 -9.63 -17.82 -13.10
CA LEU A 524 -9.56 -17.37 -11.70
C LEU A 524 -8.41 -16.41 -11.50
N ARG A 525 -8.61 -15.41 -10.66
CA ARG A 525 -7.58 -14.51 -10.17
C ARG A 525 -7.37 -14.72 -8.68
N PHE A 526 -6.12 -14.90 -8.28
CA PHE A 526 -5.67 -15.01 -6.91
C PHE A 526 -4.67 -13.90 -6.60
N ASN A 527 -4.88 -13.16 -5.52
CA ASN A 527 -4.02 -12.04 -5.12
C ASN A 527 -3.43 -12.33 -3.73
N ILE A 528 -2.11 -12.23 -3.59
CA ILE A 528 -1.37 -12.35 -2.33
C ILE A 528 -0.68 -11.01 -2.04
N ASP A 529 -0.93 -10.44 -0.87
CA ASP A 529 -0.28 -9.22 -0.37
C ASP A 529 0.75 -9.60 0.71
N MET A 530 2.01 -9.14 0.59
CA MET A 530 3.12 -9.46 1.50
C MET A 530 3.80 -8.20 2.08
N PHE A 531 4.19 -8.26 3.35
CA PHE A 531 4.81 -7.18 4.12
C PHE A 531 5.88 -7.73 5.09
N GLY A 532 6.93 -6.95 5.37
CA GLY A 532 8.12 -7.38 6.10
C GLY A 532 9.40 -7.28 5.26
N THR A 533 10.51 -7.77 5.78
CA THR A 533 11.86 -7.58 5.18
C THR A 533 12.61 -8.87 4.86
N ASP A 534 12.12 -10.04 5.28
CA ASP A 534 12.76 -11.34 5.03
C ASP A 534 12.12 -12.08 3.86
N VAL A 535 12.85 -12.15 2.73
CA VAL A 535 12.43 -12.86 1.53
C VAL A 535 12.37 -14.39 1.72
N SER A 536 13.08 -14.93 2.71
CA SER A 536 13.04 -16.36 3.06
C SER A 536 11.69 -16.75 3.64
N ILE A 537 11.09 -15.85 4.43
CA ILE A 537 9.72 -16.01 4.94
C ILE A 537 8.71 -15.79 3.82
N ALA A 538 8.94 -14.82 2.92
CA ALA A 538 8.09 -14.59 1.75
C ALA A 538 7.97 -15.83 0.83
N ARG A 539 9.07 -16.56 0.60
CA ARG A 539 9.08 -17.84 -0.12
C ARG A 539 8.20 -18.91 0.54
N LYS A 540 8.28 -19.02 1.88
CA LYS A 540 7.43 -19.92 2.68
C LYS A 540 5.96 -19.51 2.62
N ALA A 541 5.67 -18.20 2.64
CA ALA A 541 4.32 -17.67 2.59
C ALA A 541 3.66 -17.89 1.21
N LEU A 542 4.41 -17.78 0.12
CA LEU A 542 3.92 -18.12 -1.21
C LEU A 542 3.46 -19.59 -1.26
N ILE A 543 4.29 -20.53 -0.81
CA ILE A 543 3.94 -21.95 -0.76
C ILE A 543 2.66 -22.15 0.07
N ALA A 544 2.64 -21.64 1.31
CA ALA A 544 1.52 -21.82 2.23
C ALA A 544 0.20 -21.21 1.72
N HIS A 545 0.25 -20.10 0.99
CA HIS A 545 -0.94 -19.50 0.37
C HIS A 545 -1.42 -20.29 -0.86
N LEU A 546 -0.51 -20.81 -1.68
CA LEU A 546 -0.87 -21.65 -2.83
C LEU A 546 -1.47 -23.00 -2.38
N GLU A 547 -0.91 -23.62 -1.34
CA GLU A 547 -1.44 -24.86 -0.76
C GLU A 547 -2.89 -24.74 -0.30
N GLN A 548 -3.26 -23.61 0.31
CA GLN A 548 -4.60 -23.39 0.86
C GLN A 548 -5.70 -23.32 -0.19
N ILE A 549 -5.37 -22.98 -1.44
CA ILE A 549 -6.34 -22.79 -2.52
C ILE A 549 -6.37 -23.93 -3.54
N LEU A 550 -5.55 -24.99 -3.39
CA LEU A 550 -5.46 -26.07 -4.38
C LEU A 550 -6.83 -26.75 -4.66
N GLU A 551 -7.70 -26.84 -3.65
CA GLU A 551 -9.06 -27.39 -3.78
C GLU A 551 -10.08 -26.36 -4.30
N GLU A 552 -9.77 -25.07 -4.28
CA GLU A 552 -10.64 -23.97 -4.73
C GLU A 552 -10.42 -23.61 -6.21
N ILE A 553 -9.20 -23.81 -6.73
CA ILE A 553 -8.83 -23.44 -8.10
C ILE A 553 -9.27 -24.45 -9.15
N HIS A 554 -9.64 -23.93 -10.32
CA HIS A 554 -9.99 -24.71 -11.50
C HIS A 554 -9.75 -23.90 -12.78
N GLY A 555 -9.51 -24.59 -13.90
CA GLY A 555 -9.19 -23.94 -15.18
C GLY A 555 -7.89 -23.12 -15.12
N THR A 556 -7.80 -22.05 -15.92
CA THR A 556 -6.66 -21.15 -15.93
C THR A 556 -6.68 -20.21 -14.72
N VAL A 557 -5.53 -20.07 -14.05
CA VAL A 557 -5.36 -19.29 -12.81
C VAL A 557 -4.29 -18.22 -13.02
N LEU A 558 -4.63 -16.96 -12.72
CA LEU A 558 -3.72 -15.82 -12.64
C LEU A 558 -3.38 -15.55 -11.18
N VAL A 559 -2.10 -15.62 -10.80
CA VAL A 559 -1.63 -15.29 -9.45
C VAL A 559 -0.87 -13.96 -9.48
N HIS A 560 -1.25 -13.02 -8.62
CA HIS A 560 -0.54 -11.76 -8.43
C HIS A 560 -0.01 -11.64 -7.00
N ILE A 561 1.31 -11.52 -6.87
CA ILE A 561 2.01 -11.38 -5.60
C ILE A 561 2.49 -9.94 -5.49
N TYR A 562 1.93 -9.18 -4.55
CA TYR A 562 2.32 -7.80 -4.26
C TYR A 562 3.24 -7.77 -3.05
N MET A 563 4.43 -7.18 -3.19
CA MET A 563 5.51 -7.34 -2.21
C MET A 563 6.52 -6.18 -2.24
N PRO A 564 7.35 -6.00 -1.20
CA PRO A 564 8.49 -5.08 -1.23
C PRO A 564 9.33 -5.23 -2.51
N GLN A 565 9.78 -4.12 -3.10
CA GLN A 565 10.54 -4.15 -4.37
C GLN A 565 11.82 -4.98 -4.28
N THR A 566 12.44 -5.03 -3.10
CA THR A 566 13.61 -5.84 -2.78
C THR A 566 13.39 -7.35 -2.93
N PHE A 567 12.15 -7.85 -2.86
CA PHE A 567 11.87 -9.28 -2.99
C PHE A 567 11.71 -9.74 -4.45
N TRP A 568 11.51 -8.83 -5.40
CA TRP A 568 10.96 -9.21 -6.71
C TRP A 568 11.86 -10.18 -7.48
N GLU A 569 13.16 -9.90 -7.58
CA GLU A 569 14.09 -10.74 -8.34
C GLU A 569 14.28 -12.11 -7.66
N ASP A 570 14.46 -12.12 -6.33
CA ASP A 570 14.55 -13.33 -5.51
C ASP A 570 13.30 -14.22 -5.59
N MET A 571 12.10 -13.63 -5.68
CA MET A 571 10.83 -14.35 -5.79
C MET A 571 10.55 -14.80 -7.22
N ARG A 572 10.94 -14.00 -8.24
CA ARG A 572 10.89 -14.38 -9.65
C ARG A 572 11.74 -15.63 -9.91
N GLN A 573 13.02 -15.58 -9.55
CA GLN A 573 13.94 -16.71 -9.69
C GLN A 573 13.48 -17.96 -8.91
N PHE A 574 12.84 -17.77 -7.76
CA PHE A 574 12.26 -18.88 -6.99
C PHE A 574 11.09 -19.55 -7.73
N CYS A 575 10.27 -18.78 -8.44
CA CYS A 575 9.16 -19.28 -9.25
C CYS A 575 9.59 -19.83 -10.63
N ASP A 576 10.69 -19.33 -11.21
CA ASP A 576 11.16 -19.71 -12.56
C ASP A 576 11.49 -21.21 -12.69
N GLY A 577 11.27 -21.77 -13.89
CA GLY A 577 11.66 -23.15 -14.24
C GLY A 577 10.61 -24.24 -14.02
N ASP A 578 9.35 -23.87 -13.83
CA ASP A 578 8.21 -24.80 -13.96
C ASP A 578 7.59 -24.69 -15.38
N ASP A 579 7.16 -25.82 -15.93
CA ASP A 579 6.61 -25.88 -17.28
C ASP A 579 5.12 -25.52 -17.35
N GLY A 580 4.35 -25.69 -16.28
CA GLY A 580 2.91 -25.48 -16.23
C GLY A 580 2.48 -24.15 -15.60
N VAL A 581 3.25 -23.63 -14.63
CA VAL A 581 3.05 -22.31 -14.01
C VAL A 581 4.21 -21.38 -14.35
N ARG A 582 3.95 -20.33 -15.13
CA ARG A 582 4.97 -19.45 -15.71
C ARG A 582 4.75 -17.99 -15.34
N GLN A 583 5.81 -17.18 -15.38
CA GLN A 583 5.68 -15.72 -15.34
C GLN A 583 4.80 -15.23 -16.51
N HIS A 584 3.71 -14.54 -16.20
CA HIS A 584 2.71 -14.07 -17.16
C HIS A 584 2.98 -12.65 -17.69
N ARG A 585 3.61 -11.81 -16.86
CA ARG A 585 3.93 -10.40 -17.19
C ARG A 585 5.30 -10.05 -16.64
N ASP A 586 5.96 -9.11 -17.32
CA ASP A 586 7.19 -8.47 -16.84
C ASP A 586 6.97 -7.75 -15.48
N TYR A 587 8.06 -7.20 -14.95
CA TYR A 587 8.07 -6.41 -13.71
C TYR A 587 6.90 -5.41 -13.64
N GLY A 588 5.99 -5.65 -12.70
CA GLY A 588 4.87 -4.76 -12.42
C GLY A 588 5.08 -3.95 -11.14
N GLU A 589 4.42 -2.81 -11.05
CA GLU A 589 4.42 -1.97 -9.86
C GLU A 589 2.99 -1.64 -9.43
N GLN A 590 2.80 -1.43 -8.12
CA GLN A 590 1.64 -0.73 -7.59
C GLN A 590 2.11 0.48 -6.81
N LEU A 591 1.77 1.66 -7.34
CA LEU A 591 2.07 2.96 -6.75
C LEU A 591 0.91 3.38 -5.86
N PHE A 592 1.22 3.88 -4.67
CA PHE A 592 0.26 4.41 -3.70
C PHE A 592 0.36 5.94 -3.67
N LEU A 593 -0.74 6.61 -4.05
CA LEU A 593 -0.84 8.06 -4.18
C LEU A 593 -1.89 8.64 -3.23
N GLU A 594 -1.63 9.83 -2.72
CA GLU A 594 -2.53 10.57 -1.82
C GLU A 594 -2.65 12.05 -2.23
N LYS A 595 -3.79 12.68 -1.95
CA LYS A 595 -4.06 14.10 -2.16
C LYS A 595 -5.05 14.62 -1.12
N GLU A 596 -4.86 15.84 -0.64
CA GLU A 596 -5.86 16.59 0.12
C GLU A 596 -7.10 16.96 -0.74
N MET A 597 -8.29 16.89 -0.16
CA MET A 597 -9.58 17.14 -0.81
C MET A 597 -10.20 18.47 -0.44
#